data_AF-A0A957S1I2-F1
#
_entry.id   AF-A0A957S1I2-F1
#
_cell.length_a   1.000
_cell.length_b   1.000
_cell.length_c   1.000
_cell.angle_alpha   90.00
_cell.angle_beta   90.00
_cell.angle_gamma   90.00
#
_symmetry.space_group_name_H-M   'P 1'
#
loop_
_entity.id
_entity.type
_entity.pdbx_description
1 polymer ?
#
loop_
_entity_poly.entity_id
_entity_poly.type
_entity_poly.pdbx_seq_one_letter_code
_entity_poly.pdbx_strand_id
1 'polypeptide(L)'
;MNDRERFIATMQYGARDRAPILDFSFWDETLPVWHDQGLPAWVDRDNSDAYFGMDCSIECMTGVVDIDAGLMPKFEEKVIEDLGAQEIAQQADGVRVLRGKFMGSIPLPQSHALTDRESWRTLFKPRLDPDHPERWPADWDARVARWRNPARAVPAAVPGGSLYGWLRNWMGMEQVS
;
A
#
# COMPACT_ATOMS: atom_id res chain seq x y z
N MET A 1 22.16 -9.35 13.31
CA MET A 1 20.78 -9.18 13.78
C MET A 1 19.83 -9.57 12.65
N ASN A 2 18.62 -10.03 12.96
CA ASN A 2 17.56 -10.11 11.94
C ASN A 2 16.86 -8.76 11.76
N ASP A 3 15.99 -8.65 10.77
CA ASP A 3 15.32 -7.40 10.39
C ASP A 3 14.46 -6.86 11.52
N ARG A 4 13.75 -7.74 12.25
CA ARG A 4 12.96 -7.36 13.42
C ARG A 4 13.82 -6.74 14.52
N GLU A 5 14.93 -7.38 14.86
CA GLU A 5 15.89 -6.90 15.87
C GLU A 5 16.47 -5.55 15.46
N ARG A 6 16.90 -5.42 14.20
CA ARG A 6 17.49 -4.19 13.67
C ARG A 6 16.48 -3.04 13.63
N PHE A 7 15.25 -3.31 13.21
CA PHE A 7 14.16 -2.34 13.21
C PHE A 7 13.85 -1.86 14.64
N ILE A 8 13.64 -2.78 15.58
CA ILE A 8 13.34 -2.44 16.98
C ILE A 8 14.48 -1.64 17.61
N ALA A 9 15.73 -2.09 17.45
CA ALA A 9 16.89 -1.36 17.95
C ALA A 9 17.00 0.04 17.36
N THR A 10 16.68 0.22 16.06
CA THR A 10 16.66 1.53 15.41
C THR A 10 15.59 2.44 16.03
N MET A 11 14.36 1.95 16.14
CA MET A 11 13.23 2.73 16.68
C MET A 11 13.39 3.06 18.17
N GLN A 12 14.19 2.28 18.90
CA GLN A 12 14.50 2.49 20.31
C GLN A 12 15.83 3.20 20.54
N TYR A 13 16.48 3.72 19.49
CA TYR A 13 17.79 4.38 19.57
C TYR A 13 18.89 3.52 20.22
N GLY A 14 18.79 2.20 20.07
CA GLY A 14 19.74 1.22 20.58
C GLY A 14 20.89 0.90 19.62
N ALA A 15 21.81 0.07 20.11
CA ALA A 15 22.92 -0.48 19.33
C ALA A 15 22.39 -1.43 18.25
N ARG A 16 22.94 -1.35 17.05
CA ARG A 16 22.56 -2.16 15.88
C ARG A 16 23.76 -2.43 14.98
N ASP A 17 23.68 -3.50 14.20
CA ASP A 17 24.74 -3.90 13.26
C ASP A 17 24.87 -2.95 12.07
N ARG A 18 23.76 -2.41 11.57
CA ARG A 18 23.68 -1.30 10.59
C ARG A 18 22.34 -0.58 10.67
N ALA A 19 22.18 0.54 9.96
CA ALA A 19 20.86 1.12 9.73
C ALA A 19 20.01 0.17 8.85
N PRO A 20 18.70 0.02 9.12
CA PRO A 20 17.79 -0.67 8.21
C PRO A 20 17.79 0.02 6.84
N ILE A 21 17.79 -0.79 5.78
CA ILE A 21 17.63 -0.34 4.40
C ILE A 21 16.23 -0.78 4.00
N LEU A 22 15.29 0.16 4.03
CA LEU A 22 13.86 -0.06 3.90
C LEU A 22 13.30 0.93 2.88
N ASP A 23 12.46 0.45 1.96
CA ASP A 23 11.72 1.30 1.01
C ASP A 23 10.29 0.75 0.78
N PHE A 24 9.57 1.30 -0.19
CA PHE A 24 8.24 0.87 -0.64
C PHE A 24 8.29 -0.19 -1.75
N SER A 25 9.30 -1.08 -1.72
CA SER A 25 9.64 -1.97 -2.83
C SER A 25 9.92 -1.18 -4.13
N PHE A 26 9.95 -1.87 -5.27
CA PHE A 26 10.16 -1.29 -6.59
C PHE A 26 8.85 -1.27 -7.39
N TRP A 27 8.78 -0.34 -8.35
CA TRP A 27 7.65 -0.25 -9.27
C TRP A 27 7.59 -1.47 -10.19
N ASP A 28 6.38 -1.94 -10.50
CA ASP A 28 6.17 -3.06 -11.41
C ASP A 28 6.79 -2.82 -12.79
N GLU A 29 6.83 -1.57 -13.26
CA GLU A 29 7.45 -1.20 -14.54
C GLU A 29 8.97 -1.13 -14.48
N THR A 30 9.56 -1.01 -13.28
CA THR A 30 11.03 -0.97 -13.12
C THR A 30 11.64 -2.35 -13.34
N LEU A 31 10.97 -3.41 -12.87
CA LEU A 31 11.50 -4.77 -12.93
C LEU A 31 11.71 -5.29 -14.37
N PRO A 32 10.76 -5.13 -15.32
CA PRO A 32 10.97 -5.50 -16.73
C PRO A 32 12.18 -4.79 -17.36
N VAL A 33 12.34 -3.49 -17.07
CA VAL A 33 13.49 -2.73 -17.58
C VAL A 33 14.80 -3.26 -16.99
N TRP A 34 14.80 -3.67 -15.72
CA TRP A 34 15.97 -4.26 -15.08
C TRP A 34 16.27 -5.67 -15.57
N HIS A 35 15.26 -6.48 -15.91
CA HIS A 35 15.47 -7.78 -16.54
C HIS A 35 16.23 -7.64 -17.85
N ASP A 36 15.89 -6.66 -18.68
CA ASP A 36 16.60 -6.34 -19.92
C ASP A 36 18.05 -5.83 -19.67
N GLN A 37 18.34 -5.35 -18.46
CA GLN A 37 19.66 -4.88 -18.04
C GLN A 37 20.47 -5.93 -17.27
N GLY A 38 19.95 -7.16 -17.13
CA GLY A 38 20.65 -8.30 -16.52
C GLY A 38 20.18 -8.68 -15.12
N LEU A 39 19.07 -8.12 -14.63
CA LEU A 39 18.40 -8.66 -13.44
C LEU A 39 17.89 -10.08 -13.77
N PRO A 40 18.10 -11.08 -12.89
CA PRO A 40 17.60 -12.42 -13.15
C PRO A 40 16.07 -12.45 -13.26
N ALA A 41 15.54 -13.19 -14.23
CA ALA A 41 14.10 -13.25 -14.51
C ALA A 41 13.23 -13.84 -13.38
N TRP A 42 13.84 -14.51 -12.40
CA TRP A 42 13.15 -15.01 -11.20
C TRP A 42 13.02 -13.93 -10.12
N VAL A 43 13.70 -12.79 -10.26
CA VAL A 43 13.55 -11.66 -9.35
C VAL A 43 12.28 -10.91 -9.73
N ASP A 44 11.38 -10.78 -8.77
CA ASP A 44 10.09 -10.12 -8.89
C ASP A 44 9.86 -9.14 -7.74
N ARG A 45 8.68 -8.54 -7.68
CA ARG A 45 8.33 -7.56 -6.64
C ARG A 45 8.39 -8.16 -5.24
N ASP A 46 8.05 -9.44 -5.10
CA ASP A 46 7.93 -10.12 -3.82
C ASP A 46 9.30 -10.51 -3.23
N ASN A 47 10.33 -10.66 -4.07
CA ASN A 47 11.66 -11.09 -3.64
C ASN A 47 12.79 -10.08 -3.93
N SER A 48 12.52 -8.98 -4.62
CA SER A 48 13.51 -7.96 -4.98
C SER A 48 14.26 -7.38 -3.77
N ASP A 49 13.57 -7.05 -2.69
CA ASP A 49 14.19 -6.58 -1.44
C ASP A 49 15.26 -7.56 -0.95
N ALA A 50 14.93 -8.86 -0.91
CA ALA A 50 15.84 -9.91 -0.48
C ALA A 50 17.02 -10.08 -1.45
N TYR A 51 16.77 -9.99 -2.77
CA TYR A 51 17.80 -10.05 -3.80
C TYR A 51 18.84 -8.93 -3.64
N PHE A 52 18.41 -7.71 -3.35
CA PHE A 52 19.30 -6.56 -3.13
C PHE A 52 19.87 -6.47 -1.70
N GLY A 53 19.51 -7.40 -0.81
CA GLY A 53 19.99 -7.41 0.58
C GLY A 53 19.38 -6.31 1.45
N MET A 54 18.19 -5.82 1.08
CA MET A 54 17.38 -4.88 1.85
C MET A 54 16.70 -5.59 3.02
N ASP A 55 16.29 -4.81 4.02
CA ASP A 55 15.45 -5.29 5.12
C ASP A 55 14.00 -5.39 4.66
N CYS A 56 13.18 -6.20 5.36
CA CYS A 56 11.73 -6.29 5.15
C CYS A 56 11.06 -4.90 5.06
N SER A 57 10.68 -4.51 3.83
CA SER A 57 10.05 -3.24 3.45
C SER A 57 8.76 -2.93 4.21
N ILE A 58 8.25 -1.70 4.01
CA ILE A 58 6.94 -1.31 4.56
C ILE A 58 5.85 -2.27 4.08
N GLU A 59 5.88 -2.66 2.81
CA GLU A 59 4.93 -3.60 2.23
C GLU A 59 5.04 -4.99 2.86
N CYS A 60 6.27 -5.51 3.02
CA CYS A 60 6.53 -6.74 3.75
C CYS A 60 5.97 -6.68 5.19
N MET A 61 6.24 -5.61 5.93
CA MET A 61 5.76 -5.46 7.31
C MET A 61 4.24 -5.40 7.43
N THR A 62 3.56 -4.72 6.50
CA THR A 62 2.09 -4.64 6.47
C THR A 62 1.46 -5.93 5.97
N GLY A 63 2.08 -6.62 5.00
CA GLY A 63 1.62 -7.91 4.47
C GLY A 63 1.72 -9.05 5.49
N VAL A 64 2.58 -8.92 6.51
CA VAL A 64 2.57 -9.85 7.65
C VAL A 64 1.23 -9.82 8.39
N VAL A 65 0.60 -8.64 8.51
CA VAL A 65 -0.70 -8.47 9.19
C VAL A 65 -1.85 -8.67 8.21
N ASP A 66 -1.82 -7.97 7.08
CA ASP A 66 -2.75 -8.09 5.95
C ASP A 66 -4.20 -7.76 6.28
N ILE A 67 -4.42 -6.73 7.10
CA ILE A 67 -5.75 -6.18 7.38
C ILE A 67 -6.02 -5.03 6.40
N ASP A 68 -7.17 -5.01 5.73
CA ASP A 68 -7.55 -3.89 4.88
C ASP A 68 -8.23 -2.79 5.72
N ALA A 69 -7.49 -1.70 5.95
CA ALA A 69 -7.97 -0.51 6.66
C ALA A 69 -8.64 0.53 5.74
N GLY A 70 -8.72 0.27 4.43
CA GLY A 70 -9.28 1.17 3.43
C GLY A 70 -10.81 1.09 3.31
N LEU A 71 -11.31 1.51 2.14
CA LEU A 71 -12.73 1.39 1.81
C LEU A 71 -13.08 -0.07 1.49
N MET A 72 -14.14 -0.58 2.13
CA MET A 72 -14.61 -1.95 1.96
C MET A 72 -16.14 -2.00 1.88
N PRO A 73 -16.74 -2.40 0.73
CA PRO A 73 -16.06 -2.73 -0.52
C PRO A 73 -15.44 -1.48 -1.17
N LYS A 74 -14.40 -1.68 -1.98
CA LYS A 74 -13.79 -0.63 -2.80
C LYS A 74 -14.79 -0.12 -3.86
N PHE A 75 -14.52 1.03 -4.46
CA PHE A 75 -15.20 1.42 -5.69
C PHE A 75 -14.74 0.53 -6.85
N GLU A 76 -15.60 0.35 -7.86
CA GLU A 76 -15.20 -0.31 -9.11
C GLU A 76 -14.08 0.48 -9.79
N GLU A 77 -12.97 -0.20 -10.08
CA GLU A 77 -11.90 0.33 -10.91
C GLU A 77 -12.26 0.19 -12.38
N LYS A 78 -12.16 1.28 -13.14
CA LYS A 78 -12.47 1.27 -14.57
C LYS A 78 -11.78 2.36 -15.34
N VAL A 79 -11.40 2.04 -16.57
CA VAL A 79 -10.99 3.02 -17.58
C VAL A 79 -12.25 3.72 -18.10
N ILE A 80 -12.24 5.05 -18.03
CA ILE A 80 -13.32 5.91 -18.51
C ILE A 80 -13.01 6.36 -19.94
N GLU A 81 -11.75 6.73 -20.19
CA GLU A 81 -11.29 7.18 -21.49
C GLU A 81 -9.84 6.76 -21.73
N ASP A 82 -9.57 6.20 -22.91
CA ASP A 82 -8.23 5.84 -23.37
C ASP A 82 -7.66 6.98 -24.23
N LEU A 83 -6.53 7.54 -23.81
CA LEU A 83 -5.83 8.66 -24.47
C LEU A 83 -4.47 8.23 -25.05
N GLY A 84 -4.31 6.94 -25.39
CA GLY A 84 -3.07 6.38 -25.89
C GLY A 84 -2.09 6.07 -24.76
N ALA A 85 -1.10 6.93 -24.53
CA ALA A 85 -0.09 6.75 -23.47
C ALA A 85 -0.64 7.02 -22.06
N GLN A 86 -1.77 7.73 -21.98
CA GLN A 86 -2.48 8.06 -20.76
C GLN A 86 -3.92 7.55 -20.82
N GLU A 87 -4.59 7.57 -19.68
CA GLU A 87 -6.00 7.25 -19.56
C GLU A 87 -6.64 8.06 -18.44
N ILE A 88 -7.93 8.33 -18.58
CA ILE A 88 -8.78 8.75 -17.47
C ILE A 88 -9.38 7.49 -16.87
N ALA A 89 -9.12 7.24 -15.59
CA ALA A 89 -9.60 6.05 -14.88
C ALA A 89 -10.22 6.42 -13.53
N GLN A 90 -11.22 5.65 -13.11
CA GLN A 90 -11.70 5.65 -11.73
C GLN A 90 -10.89 4.63 -10.92
N GLN A 91 -10.34 5.07 -9.80
CA GLN A 91 -9.59 4.23 -8.87
C GLN A 91 -10.50 3.58 -7.81
N ALA A 92 -9.93 2.65 -7.04
CA ALA A 92 -10.62 1.92 -5.98
C ALA A 92 -11.14 2.81 -4.83
N ASP A 93 -10.67 4.05 -4.74
CA ASP A 93 -11.15 5.06 -3.79
C ASP A 93 -12.27 5.96 -4.35
N GLY A 94 -12.71 5.70 -5.59
CA GLY A 94 -13.77 6.44 -6.28
C GLY A 94 -13.29 7.73 -6.96
N VAL A 95 -12.01 8.09 -6.82
CA VAL A 95 -11.43 9.28 -7.46
C VAL A 95 -11.15 8.98 -8.93
N ARG A 96 -11.50 9.93 -9.81
CA ARG A 96 -11.12 9.87 -11.21
C ARG A 96 -9.81 10.61 -11.42
N VAL A 97 -8.88 9.98 -12.11
CA VAL A 97 -7.53 10.49 -12.33
C VAL A 97 -7.14 10.38 -13.79
N LEU A 98 -6.31 11.31 -14.25
CA LEU A 98 -5.49 11.15 -15.45
C LEU A 98 -4.18 10.50 -15.03
N ARG A 99 -3.85 9.34 -15.61
CA ARG A 99 -2.60 8.61 -15.32
C ARG A 99 -1.93 8.12 -16.59
N GLY A 100 -0.61 7.93 -16.53
CA GLY A 100 0.14 7.20 -17.56
C GLY A 100 -0.08 5.69 -17.43
N LYS A 101 -0.03 4.97 -18.55
CA LYS A 101 -0.18 3.50 -18.59
C LYS A 101 1.12 2.73 -18.33
N PHE A 102 2.26 3.42 -18.40
CA PHE A 102 3.60 2.85 -18.19
C PHE A 102 4.50 3.92 -17.58
N MET A 103 5.46 3.50 -16.73
CA MET A 103 6.28 4.41 -15.92
C MET A 103 5.40 5.41 -15.18
N GLY A 104 4.44 4.88 -14.43
CA GLY A 104 3.49 5.68 -13.68
C GLY A 104 4.16 6.74 -12.80
N SER A 105 3.47 7.86 -12.63
CA SER A 105 3.75 8.86 -11.61
C SER A 105 2.53 9.02 -10.73
N ILE A 106 2.59 9.93 -9.75
CA ILE A 106 1.40 10.34 -9.00
C ILE A 106 0.32 10.77 -10.01
N PRO A 107 -0.86 10.12 -10.02
CA PRO A 107 -1.94 10.46 -10.94
C PRO A 107 -2.47 11.87 -10.70
N LEU A 108 -2.91 12.54 -11.76
CA LEU A 108 -3.51 13.87 -11.67
C LEU A 108 -5.02 13.74 -11.41
N PRO A 109 -5.54 14.16 -10.23
CA PRO A 109 -6.97 14.11 -9.95
C PRO A 109 -7.76 14.96 -10.95
N GLN A 110 -8.85 14.39 -11.47
CA GLN A 110 -9.78 15.06 -12.39
C GLN A 110 -11.11 15.39 -11.69
N SER A 111 -11.59 14.47 -10.84
CA SER A 111 -12.81 14.68 -10.06
C SER A 111 -12.90 13.70 -8.88
N HIS A 112 -13.68 14.07 -7.88
CA HIS A 112 -13.84 13.33 -6.63
C HIS A 112 -15.26 12.75 -6.50
N ALA A 113 -15.38 11.56 -5.91
CA ALA A 113 -16.69 11.00 -5.56
C ALA A 113 -17.24 11.57 -4.23
N LEU A 114 -16.36 12.04 -3.35
CA LEU A 114 -16.74 12.72 -2.10
C LEU A 114 -16.84 14.22 -2.34
N THR A 115 -18.04 14.72 -2.59
CA THR A 115 -18.29 16.13 -2.93
C THR A 115 -19.07 16.88 -1.86
N ASP A 116 -19.79 16.17 -1.00
CA ASP A 116 -20.74 16.74 -0.05
C ASP A 116 -21.11 15.76 1.07
N ARG A 117 -22.04 16.18 1.92
CA ARG A 117 -22.54 15.37 3.03
C ARG A 117 -23.35 14.15 2.57
N GLU A 118 -24.01 14.23 1.42
CA GLU A 118 -24.83 13.15 0.90
C GLU A 118 -23.95 12.02 0.38
N SER A 119 -22.99 12.33 -0.51
CA SER A 119 -21.95 11.43 -0.99
C SER A 119 -21.15 10.79 0.15
N TRP A 120 -20.85 11.53 1.23
CA TRP A 120 -20.30 10.93 2.45
C TRP A 120 -21.20 9.82 3.01
N ARG A 121 -22.49 10.12 3.19
CA ARG A 121 -23.46 9.20 3.83
C ARG A 121 -23.74 7.98 2.97
N THR A 122 -23.80 8.14 1.65
CA THR A 122 -24.24 7.09 0.73
C THR A 122 -23.08 6.32 0.10
N LEU A 123 -21.94 6.97 -0.14
CA LEU A 123 -20.81 6.36 -0.84
C LEU A 123 -19.67 5.99 0.11
N PHE A 124 -19.30 6.81 1.09
CA PHE A 124 -18.08 6.57 1.89
C PHE A 124 -18.36 5.89 3.23
N LYS A 125 -19.28 6.42 4.03
CA LYS A 125 -19.59 5.90 5.36
C LYS A 125 -19.93 4.40 5.37
N PRO A 126 -20.73 3.85 4.43
CA PRO A 126 -21.03 2.42 4.42
C PRO A 126 -19.79 1.55 4.15
N ARG A 127 -18.76 2.11 3.52
CA ARG A 127 -17.50 1.42 3.20
C ARG A 127 -16.47 1.47 4.34
N LEU A 128 -16.83 2.08 5.47
CA LEU A 128 -15.96 2.26 6.65
C LEU A 128 -16.45 1.45 7.85
N ASP A 129 -17.27 0.43 7.62
CA ASP A 129 -17.70 -0.51 8.65
C ASP A 129 -16.51 -1.38 9.11
N PRO A 130 -16.01 -1.26 10.36
CA PRO A 130 -14.89 -2.05 10.86
C PRO A 130 -15.22 -3.55 10.98
N ASP A 131 -16.51 -3.90 11.05
CA ASP A 131 -16.97 -5.27 11.21
C ASP A 131 -17.17 -5.99 9.87
N HIS A 132 -16.88 -5.31 8.74
CA HIS A 132 -16.99 -5.93 7.41
C HIS A 132 -16.07 -7.17 7.32
N PRO A 133 -16.60 -8.36 6.99
CA PRO A 133 -15.86 -9.61 7.11
C PRO A 133 -14.61 -9.68 6.22
N GLU A 134 -14.67 -9.06 5.03
CA GLU A 134 -13.52 -9.02 4.10
C GLU A 134 -12.33 -8.17 4.58
N ARG A 135 -12.45 -7.44 5.70
CA ARG A 135 -11.29 -6.74 6.30
C ARG A 135 -10.31 -7.69 6.97
N TRP A 136 -10.78 -8.88 7.34
CA TRP A 136 -10.04 -9.85 8.12
C TRP A 136 -9.60 -11.02 7.24
N PRO A 137 -8.29 -11.37 7.22
CA PRO A 137 -7.82 -12.55 6.52
C PRO A 137 -8.52 -13.82 6.99
N ALA A 138 -8.85 -14.70 6.05
CA ALA A 138 -9.46 -16.00 6.36
C ALA A 138 -8.56 -16.89 7.26
N ASP A 139 -7.24 -16.68 7.23
CA ASP A 139 -6.25 -17.40 8.05
C ASP A 139 -5.91 -16.68 9.38
N TRP A 140 -6.81 -15.86 9.91
CA TRP A 140 -6.59 -14.99 11.09
C TRP A 140 -5.80 -15.64 12.24
N ASP A 141 -6.25 -16.80 12.73
CA ASP A 141 -5.62 -17.49 13.86
C ASP A 141 -4.18 -17.91 13.55
N ALA A 142 -3.92 -18.35 12.31
CA ALA A 142 -2.57 -18.68 11.87
C ALA A 142 -1.69 -17.43 11.85
N ARG A 143 -2.23 -16.27 11.44
CA ARG A 143 -1.50 -14.99 11.49
C ARG A 143 -1.18 -14.59 12.93
N VAL A 144 -2.16 -14.67 13.84
CA VAL A 144 -1.96 -14.37 15.27
C VAL A 144 -0.86 -15.26 15.86
N ALA A 145 -0.84 -16.55 15.53
CA ALA A 145 0.22 -17.46 15.95
C ALA A 145 1.59 -17.03 15.42
N ARG A 146 1.68 -16.63 14.13
CA ARG A 146 2.91 -16.07 13.54
C ARG A 146 3.36 -14.79 14.25
N TRP A 147 2.46 -13.87 14.54
CA TRP A 147 2.79 -12.58 15.17
C TRP A 147 3.30 -12.73 16.61
N ARG A 148 2.73 -13.69 17.35
CA ARG A 148 3.12 -14.00 18.73
C ARG A 148 4.42 -14.78 18.84
N ASN A 149 4.91 -15.36 17.74
CA ASN A 149 6.16 -16.11 17.75
C ASN A 149 7.35 -15.16 18.04
N PRO A 150 8.05 -15.32 19.17
CA PRO A 150 9.20 -14.47 19.51
C PRO A 150 10.38 -14.65 18.56
N ALA A 151 10.46 -15.78 17.85
CA ALA A 151 11.51 -16.09 16.88
C ALA A 151 11.25 -15.52 15.47
N ARG A 152 10.19 -14.73 15.28
CA ARG A 152 9.87 -14.12 13.99
C ARG A 152 10.97 -13.14 13.55
N ALA A 153 11.47 -13.34 12.34
CA ALA A 153 12.64 -12.60 11.82
C ALA A 153 12.31 -11.19 11.28
N VAL A 154 11.05 -10.91 10.95
CA VAL A 154 10.61 -9.64 10.35
C VAL A 154 9.70 -8.84 11.31
N PRO A 155 9.57 -7.51 11.19
CA PRO A 155 8.58 -6.71 11.92
C PRO A 155 7.16 -6.97 11.42
N ALA A 156 6.15 -6.62 12.22
CA ALA A 156 4.74 -6.64 11.80
C ALA A 156 4.18 -5.24 12.04
N ALA A 157 3.55 -4.67 11.02
CA ALA A 157 2.96 -3.35 11.10
C ALA A 157 1.46 -3.44 10.80
N VAL A 158 0.64 -2.85 11.66
CA VAL A 158 -0.78 -2.64 11.36
C VAL A 158 -0.88 -1.36 10.53
N PRO A 159 -1.64 -1.35 9.42
CA PRO A 159 -1.87 -0.12 8.67
C PRO A 159 -2.61 0.90 9.55
N GLY A 160 -1.93 2.01 9.87
CA GLY A 160 -2.47 3.09 10.69
C GLY A 160 -3.23 4.17 9.91
N GLY A 161 -3.18 4.10 8.57
CA GLY A 161 -3.82 5.07 7.69
C GLY A 161 -3.23 6.48 7.79
N SER A 162 -4.03 7.47 7.38
CA SER A 162 -3.67 8.88 7.48
C SER A 162 -4.89 9.73 7.81
N LEU A 163 -4.83 10.47 8.92
CA LEU A 163 -5.92 11.34 9.37
C LEU A 163 -6.32 12.37 8.30
N TYR A 164 -5.34 12.99 7.67
CA TYR A 164 -5.56 13.99 6.61
C TYR A 164 -5.47 13.39 5.21
N GLY A 165 -4.48 12.51 4.97
CA GLY A 165 -4.14 12.04 3.63
C GLY A 165 -5.26 11.27 2.93
N TRP A 166 -6.04 10.48 3.68
CA TRP A 166 -7.18 9.76 3.11
C TRP A 166 -8.31 10.69 2.69
N LEU A 167 -8.71 11.60 3.59
CA LEU A 167 -9.74 12.59 3.28
C LEU A 167 -9.32 13.46 2.09
N ARG A 168 -8.08 13.94 2.10
CA ARG A 168 -7.47 14.66 0.97
C ARG A 168 -7.55 13.86 -0.33
N ASN A 169 -7.24 12.56 -0.32
CA ASN A 169 -7.36 11.75 -1.53
C ASN A 169 -8.81 11.74 -2.03
N TRP A 170 -9.76 11.49 -1.14
CA TRP A 170 -11.16 11.32 -1.49
C TRP A 170 -11.85 12.58 -1.99
N MET A 171 -11.50 13.77 -1.48
CA MET A 171 -12.20 15.03 -1.79
C MET A 171 -11.31 16.15 -2.36
N GLY A 172 -9.99 15.95 -2.41
CA GLY A 172 -9.02 16.93 -2.91
C GLY A 172 -8.48 17.87 -1.82
N MET A 173 -7.37 18.54 -2.12
CA MET A 173 -6.68 19.46 -1.18
C MET A 173 -7.53 20.69 -0.80
N GLU A 174 -8.26 21.26 -1.76
CA GLU A 174 -9.03 22.49 -1.54
C GLU A 174 -10.28 22.24 -0.69
N GLN A 175 -10.96 21.10 -0.88
CA GLN A 175 -12.21 20.81 -0.18
C GLN A 175 -11.99 20.33 1.26
N VAL A 176 -10.81 19.76 1.56
CA VAL A 176 -10.47 19.24 2.90
C VAL A 176 -9.92 20.32 3.85
N SER A 177 -9.61 21.52 3.34
CA SER A 177 -8.92 22.59 4.09
C SER A 177 -9.86 23.71 4.52
#